data_AF-A0A1H9NJ56-F1
#
_entry.id   AF-A0A1H9NJ56-F1
#
_cell.length_a   1.000
_cell.length_b   1.000
_cell.length_c   1.000
_cell.angle_alpha   90.00
_cell.angle_beta   90.00
_cell.angle_gamma   90.00
#
_symmetry.space_group_name_H-M   'P 1'
#
loop_
_entity.id
_entity.type
_entity.pdbx_description
1 polymer ?
#
loop_
_entity_poly.entity_id
_entity_poly.type
_entity_poly.pdbx_seq_one_letter_code
_entity_poly.pdbx_strand_id
1 'polypeptide(L)'
;MHKYMTIAMPDKSIWAVPVEMIARHRAEHYANEFGGDVEKSLKEDTVPIFESDTDEIKDWAVNNMNWADFNGHQIKISSPSPVDFQSGWVDGEKTFIDGIINISAENQNKFAEAILGEEGNFTGLALAASRHKERKLQKESDS
;
A
#
# COMPACT_ATOMS: atom_id res chain seq x y z
N MET A 1 -19.07 -16.98 17.22
CA MET A 1 -17.64 -17.21 16.88
C MET A 1 -16.90 -15.90 17.05
N HIS A 2 -15.86 -15.84 17.89
CA HIS A 2 -15.01 -14.65 18.08
C HIS A 2 -13.62 -14.91 17.51
N LYS A 3 -13.50 -14.79 16.18
CA LYS A 3 -12.24 -14.98 15.44
C LYS A 3 -12.01 -13.77 14.54
N TYR A 4 -10.74 -13.53 14.22
CA TYR A 4 -10.31 -12.54 13.25
C TYR A 4 -9.47 -13.21 12.18
N MET A 5 -9.68 -12.82 10.92
CA MET A 5 -8.79 -13.19 9.82
C MET A 5 -7.74 -12.11 9.66
N THR A 6 -6.45 -12.47 9.66
CA THR A 6 -5.34 -11.53 9.52
C THR A 6 -4.85 -11.43 8.09
N ILE A 7 -4.50 -10.21 7.66
CA ILE A 7 -4.01 -9.88 6.33
C ILE A 7 -2.68 -9.16 6.47
N ALA A 8 -1.64 -9.69 5.81
CA ALA A 8 -0.37 -9.00 5.63
C ALA A 8 -0.49 -8.04 4.45
N MET A 9 -0.30 -6.74 4.71
CA MET A 9 -0.40 -5.70 3.69
C MET A 9 0.93 -5.53 2.94
N PRO A 10 0.91 -4.93 1.72
CA PRO A 10 2.13 -4.65 0.95
C PRO A 10 3.14 -3.77 1.69
N ASP A 11 2.68 -2.87 2.57
CA ASP A 11 3.52 -2.04 3.43
C ASP A 11 4.13 -2.79 4.62
N LYS A 12 3.90 -4.12 4.72
CA LYS A 12 4.28 -5.02 5.82
C LYS A 12 3.52 -4.79 7.13
N SER A 13 2.46 -3.98 7.16
CA SER A 13 1.53 -3.96 8.30
C SER A 13 0.68 -5.24 8.33
N ILE A 14 0.20 -5.61 9.52
CA ILE A 14 -0.79 -6.68 9.68
C ILE A 14 -2.10 -6.05 10.12
N TRP A 15 -3.17 -6.39 9.41
CA TRP A 15 -4.54 -6.01 9.73
C TRP A 15 -5.38 -7.24 10.03
N ALA A 16 -6.48 -7.05 10.74
CA ALA A 16 -7.43 -8.07 11.11
C ALA A 16 -8.84 -7.62 10.74
N VAL A 17 -9.65 -8.54 10.22
CA VAL A 17 -11.08 -8.34 9.97
C VAL A 17 -11.90 -9.36 10.76
N PRO A 18 -13.08 -8.98 11.28
CA PRO A 18 -13.90 -9.87 12.08
C PRO A 18 -14.52 -10.98 11.20
N VAL A 19 -14.28 -12.25 11.57
CA VAL A 19 -14.85 -13.40 10.84
C VAL A 19 -16.38 -13.41 10.93
N GLU A 20 -16.95 -12.85 11.99
CA GLU A 20 -18.41 -12.73 12.13
C GLU A 20 -19.05 -11.92 11.00
N MET A 21 -18.40 -10.87 10.50
CA MET A 21 -18.91 -10.12 9.35
C MET A 21 -18.86 -10.95 8.08
N ILE A 22 -17.79 -11.73 7.88
CA ILE A 22 -17.67 -12.64 6.73
C ILE A 22 -18.77 -13.70 6.78
N ALA A 23 -19.00 -14.28 7.96
CA ALA A 23 -20.03 -15.29 8.17
C ALA A 23 -21.44 -14.73 7.91
N ARG A 24 -21.72 -13.52 8.42
CA ARG A 24 -23.01 -12.87 8.17
C ARG A 24 -23.22 -12.56 6.69
N HIS A 25 -22.19 -12.08 5.98
CA HIS A 25 -22.26 -11.84 4.54
C HIS A 25 -22.57 -13.12 3.76
N ARG A 26 -21.94 -14.25 4.14
CA ARG A 26 -22.24 -15.56 3.53
C ARG A 26 -23.66 -16.03 3.82
N ALA A 27 -24.11 -15.89 5.07
CA ALA A 27 -25.46 -16.27 5.47
C ALA A 27 -26.54 -15.42 4.77
N GLU A 28 -26.29 -14.13 4.55
CA GLU A 28 -27.18 -13.26 3.77
C GLU A 28 -27.30 -13.71 2.32
N HIS A 29 -26.19 -14.16 1.71
CA HIS A 29 -26.19 -14.69 0.35
C HIS A 29 -27.05 -15.96 0.23
N TYR A 30 -26.94 -16.89 1.18
CA TYR A 30 -27.65 -18.17 1.15
C TYR A 30 -29.00 -18.16 1.87
N ALA A 31 -29.42 -17.04 2.45
CA ALA A 31 -30.66 -16.95 3.25
C ALA A 31 -31.89 -17.49 2.51
N ASN A 32 -31.97 -17.33 1.19
CA ASN A 32 -33.08 -17.83 0.37
C ASN A 32 -33.23 -19.37 0.41
N GLU A 33 -32.14 -20.12 0.59
CA GLU A 33 -32.18 -21.58 0.76
C GLU A 33 -32.78 -21.99 2.12
N PHE A 34 -32.83 -21.04 3.06
CA PHE A 34 -33.39 -21.17 4.40
C PHE A 34 -34.72 -20.40 4.56
N GLY A 35 -35.42 -20.12 3.45
CA GLY A 35 -36.69 -19.40 3.48
C GLY A 35 -36.57 -17.90 3.74
N GLY A 36 -35.41 -17.31 3.45
CA GLY A 36 -35.08 -15.91 3.70
C GLY A 36 -34.58 -15.62 5.12
N ASP A 37 -34.36 -16.65 5.94
CA ASP A 37 -33.89 -16.50 7.32
C ASP A 37 -32.36 -16.54 7.40
N VAL A 38 -31.77 -15.34 7.54
CA VAL A 38 -30.32 -15.14 7.67
C VAL A 38 -29.76 -15.81 8.92
N GLU A 39 -30.46 -15.74 10.06
CA GLU A 39 -29.96 -16.32 11.32
C GLU A 39 -29.98 -17.85 11.25
N LYS A 40 -30.97 -18.42 10.57
CA LYS A 40 -31.01 -19.85 10.29
C LYS A 40 -29.88 -20.28 9.35
N SER A 41 -29.67 -19.57 8.23
CA SER A 41 -28.55 -19.83 7.31
C SER A 41 -27.20 -19.71 8.02
N LEU A 42 -27.05 -18.72 8.90
CA LEU A 42 -25.84 -18.52 9.68
C LEU A 42 -25.59 -19.71 10.62
N LYS A 43 -26.60 -20.11 11.40
CA LYS A 43 -26.46 -21.13 12.44
C LYS A 43 -26.36 -22.56 11.89
N GLU A 44 -27.15 -22.90 10.88
CA GLU A 44 -27.28 -24.27 10.39
C GLU A 44 -26.27 -24.61 9.28
N ASP A 45 -25.74 -23.61 8.58
CA ASP A 45 -24.83 -23.83 7.44
C ASP A 45 -23.49 -23.11 7.63
N THR A 46 -23.50 -21.77 7.72
CA THR A 46 -22.25 -21.00 7.65
C THR A 46 -21.33 -21.22 8.86
N VAL A 47 -21.86 -21.18 10.08
CA VAL A 47 -21.05 -21.38 11.31
C VAL A 47 -20.44 -22.79 11.35
N PRO A 48 -21.19 -23.88 11.14
CA PRO A 48 -20.62 -25.23 11.06
C PRO A 48 -19.47 -25.34 10.05
N ILE A 49 -19.64 -24.80 8.84
CA ILE A 49 -18.61 -24.82 7.80
C ILE A 49 -17.37 -24.05 8.28
N PHE A 50 -17.52 -22.80 8.72
CA PHE A 50 -16.40 -21.94 9.15
C PHE A 50 -15.70 -22.44 10.43
N GLU A 51 -16.39 -23.21 11.28
CA GLU A 51 -15.77 -23.86 12.44
C GLU A 51 -14.97 -25.11 12.05
N SER A 52 -15.41 -25.82 11.01
CA SER A 52 -14.74 -27.02 10.50
C SER A 52 -13.57 -26.72 9.57
N ASP A 53 -13.65 -25.64 8.78
CA ASP A 53 -12.68 -25.30 7.76
C ASP A 53 -12.44 -23.78 7.69
N THR A 54 -11.20 -23.38 7.95
CA THR A 54 -10.79 -21.97 7.85
C THR A 54 -10.51 -21.52 6.42
N ASP A 55 -10.26 -22.43 5.49
CA ASP A 55 -10.04 -22.08 4.09
C ASP A 55 -11.35 -21.60 3.44
N GLU A 56 -12.50 -22.11 3.88
CA GLU A 56 -13.84 -21.62 3.47
C GLU A 56 -14.07 -20.15 3.88
N ILE A 57 -13.56 -19.73 5.04
CA ILE A 57 -13.62 -18.32 5.47
C ILE A 57 -12.84 -17.45 4.47
N LYS A 58 -11.64 -17.89 4.11
CA LYS A 58 -10.73 -17.16 3.23
C LYS A 58 -11.28 -17.11 1.81
N ASP A 59 -11.72 -18.25 1.27
CA ASP A 59 -12.28 -18.34 -0.07
C ASP A 59 -13.48 -17.41 -0.22
N TRP A 60 -14.42 -17.48 0.74
CA TRP A 60 -15.59 -16.61 0.72
C TRP A 60 -15.20 -15.13 0.74
N ALA A 61 -14.32 -14.73 1.67
CA ALA A 61 -13.91 -13.34 1.83
C ALA A 61 -13.17 -12.79 0.62
N VAL A 62 -12.32 -13.58 -0.05
CA VAL A 62 -11.54 -13.14 -1.20
C VAL A 62 -12.40 -13.05 -2.47
N ASN A 63 -13.33 -14.00 -2.65
CA ASN A 63 -14.10 -14.10 -3.89
C ASN A 63 -15.40 -13.28 -3.87
N ASN A 64 -15.98 -13.01 -2.70
CA ASN A 64 -17.32 -12.42 -2.57
C ASN A 64 -17.36 -11.09 -1.79
N MET A 65 -16.24 -10.67 -1.18
CA MET A 65 -16.17 -9.44 -0.41
C MET A 65 -14.97 -8.59 -0.83
N ASN A 66 -15.03 -7.31 -0.49
CA ASN A 66 -13.99 -6.31 -0.68
C ASN A 66 -13.64 -5.63 0.63
N TRP A 67 -12.52 -4.90 0.65
CA TRP A 67 -12.07 -4.16 1.83
C TRP A 67 -13.12 -3.17 2.38
N ALA A 68 -13.93 -2.57 1.49
CA ALA A 68 -14.96 -1.62 1.88
C ALA A 68 -16.13 -2.26 2.65
N ASP A 69 -16.39 -3.55 2.47
CA ASP A 69 -17.52 -4.25 3.10
C ASP A 69 -17.35 -4.38 4.62
N PHE A 70 -16.12 -4.24 5.11
CA PHE A 70 -15.84 -4.20 6.55
C PHE A 70 -16.20 -2.85 7.19
N ASN A 71 -16.46 -1.80 6.40
CA ASN A 71 -16.99 -0.50 6.85
C ASN A 71 -16.29 0.08 8.10
N GLY A 72 -14.96 -0.02 8.17
CA GLY A 72 -14.16 0.51 9.27
C GLY A 72 -13.98 -0.42 10.47
N HIS A 73 -14.53 -1.64 10.44
CA HIS A 73 -14.39 -2.63 11.51
C HIS A 73 -13.07 -3.42 11.43
N GLN A 74 -12.24 -3.14 10.42
CA GLN A 74 -10.87 -3.65 10.35
C GLN A 74 -9.99 -3.05 11.46
N ILE A 75 -9.15 -3.88 12.06
CA ILE A 75 -8.26 -3.50 13.15
C ILE A 75 -6.81 -3.64 12.69
N LYS A 76 -6.01 -2.59 12.83
CA LYS A 76 -4.56 -2.69 12.60
C LYS A 76 -3.92 -3.40 13.79
N ILE A 77 -3.30 -4.55 13.54
CA ILE A 77 -2.65 -5.38 14.56
C ILE A 77 -1.19 -4.96 14.77
N SER A 78 -0.48 -4.71 13.66
CA SER A 78 0.90 -4.24 13.74
C SER A 78 1.21 -3.26 12.60
N SER A 79 2.03 -2.26 12.92
CA SER A 79 2.71 -1.46 11.90
C SER A 79 3.93 -2.21 11.38
N PRO A 80 4.42 -1.91 10.17
CA PRO A 80 5.71 -2.40 9.74
C PRO A 80 6.79 -2.07 10.77
N SER A 81 7.77 -2.97 10.91
CA SER A 81 8.96 -2.68 11.68
C SER A 81 9.56 -1.35 11.20
N PRO A 82 10.02 -0.48 12.11
CA PRO A 82 10.72 0.74 11.72
C PRO A 82 11.84 0.41 10.75
N VAL A 83 11.91 1.15 9.65
CA VAL A 83 12.97 0.99 8.67
C VAL A 83 14.26 1.46 9.33
N ASP A 84 15.25 0.57 9.43
CA ASP A 84 16.60 0.94 9.82
C ASP A 84 17.30 1.59 8.63
N PHE A 85 17.17 2.90 8.54
CA PHE A 85 17.79 3.69 7.48
C PHE A 85 19.32 3.60 7.51
N GLN A 86 19.93 3.40 8.68
CA GLN A 86 21.38 3.29 8.78
C GLN A 86 21.85 1.96 8.17
N SER A 87 21.20 0.84 8.52
CA SER A 87 21.51 -0.46 7.91
C SER A 87 21.20 -0.45 6.41
N GLY A 88 20.07 0.15 5.99
CA GLY A 88 19.75 0.32 4.57
C GLY A 88 20.81 1.13 3.81
N TRP A 89 21.36 2.18 4.42
CA TRP A 89 22.46 2.96 3.84
C TRP A 89 23.75 2.14 3.73
N VAL A 90 24.15 1.44 4.80
CA VAL A 90 25.41 0.67 4.83
C VAL A 90 25.34 -0.55 3.93
N ASP A 91 24.25 -1.32 3.98
CA ASP A 91 24.16 -2.67 3.39
C ASP A 91 23.26 -2.76 2.15
N GLY A 92 22.38 -1.77 1.92
CA GLY A 92 21.42 -1.81 0.80
C GLY A 92 22.11 -1.88 -0.57
N GLU A 93 21.41 -2.30 -1.61
CA GLU A 93 21.93 -2.25 -2.98
C GLU A 93 22.06 -0.80 -3.45
N LYS A 94 23.24 -0.42 -3.97
CA LYS A 94 23.50 0.93 -4.48
C LYS A 94 23.39 0.89 -5.99
N THR A 95 22.39 1.57 -6.53
CA THR A 95 22.26 1.80 -7.96
C THR A 95 22.44 3.29 -8.26
N PHE A 96 22.85 3.60 -9.49
CA PHE A 96 23.10 4.96 -9.95
C PHE A 96 22.20 5.24 -11.15
N ILE A 97 21.59 6.42 -11.17
CA ILE A 97 20.78 6.90 -12.28
C ILE A 97 21.36 8.24 -12.76
N ASP A 98 21.56 8.35 -14.08
CA ASP A 98 22.00 9.59 -14.71
C ASP A 98 20.75 10.38 -15.17
N GLY A 99 20.42 11.51 -14.53
CA GLY A 99 19.33 12.38 -14.99
C GLY A 99 18.58 13.16 -13.89
N ILE A 100 17.58 13.94 -14.31
CA ILE A 100 16.68 14.67 -13.41
C ILE A 100 15.76 13.66 -12.70
N ILE A 101 15.88 13.59 -11.37
CA ILE A 101 14.97 12.80 -10.55
C ILE A 101 13.63 13.53 -10.50
N ASN A 102 12.58 12.93 -11.06
CA ASN A 102 11.20 13.42 -10.88
C ASN A 102 10.71 13.08 -9.47
N ILE A 103 11.24 13.79 -8.47
CA ILE A 103 10.74 13.76 -7.11
C ILE A 103 9.50 14.66 -7.00
N SER A 104 8.59 14.31 -6.09
CA SER A 104 7.42 15.15 -5.77
C SER A 104 7.87 16.56 -5.41
N ALA A 105 7.06 17.58 -5.73
CA ALA A 105 7.43 18.99 -5.56
C ALA A 105 7.89 19.33 -4.12
N GLU A 106 7.31 18.68 -3.11
CA GLU A 106 7.72 18.85 -1.71
C GLU A 106 9.15 18.33 -1.43
N ASN A 107 9.56 17.28 -2.13
CA ASN A 107 10.89 16.70 -2.00
C ASN A 107 11.93 17.42 -2.87
N GLN A 108 11.51 18.18 -3.89
CA GLN A 108 12.41 19.00 -4.74
C GLN A 108 13.16 20.07 -3.93
N ASN A 109 12.46 20.76 -3.02
CA ASN A 109 13.07 21.82 -2.21
C ASN A 109 14.09 21.27 -1.21
N LYS A 110 13.78 20.16 -0.53
CA LYS A 110 14.71 19.50 0.40
C LYS A 110 15.97 18.98 -0.29
N PHE A 111 15.83 18.44 -1.52
CA PHE A 111 16.98 18.02 -2.32
C PHE A 111 17.84 19.21 -2.80
N ALA A 112 17.21 20.31 -3.20
CA ALA A 112 17.91 21.52 -3.62
C ALA A 112 18.74 22.13 -2.47
N GLU A 113 18.15 22.25 -1.28
CA GLU A 113 18.82 22.75 -0.07
C GLU A 113 20.02 21.88 0.33
N ALA A 114 19.90 20.55 0.24
CA ALA A 114 20.98 19.61 0.58
C ALA A 114 22.17 19.66 -0.38
N ILE A 115 21.94 19.98 -1.66
CA ILE A 115 23.00 20.04 -2.68
C ILE A 115 23.61 21.45 -2.78
N LEU A 116 22.84 22.50 -2.52
CA LEU A 116 23.19 23.89 -2.85
C LEU A 116 23.30 24.83 -1.65
N GLY A 117 22.90 24.41 -0.45
CA GLY A 117 22.78 25.26 0.74
C GLY A 117 21.50 26.12 0.73
N GLU A 118 21.28 26.89 1.80
CA GLU A 118 20.02 27.63 2.10
C GLU A 118 19.55 28.62 1.01
N GLU A 119 20.38 28.97 0.02
CA GLU A 119 20.03 29.88 -1.09
C GLU A 119 19.83 29.19 -2.45
N GLY A 120 19.85 27.86 -2.51
CA GLY A 120 19.79 27.11 -3.76
C GLY A 120 18.39 26.88 -4.30
N ASN A 121 18.03 27.55 -5.40
CA ASN A 121 16.81 27.25 -6.17
C ASN A 121 17.11 26.30 -7.34
N PHE A 122 16.37 25.18 -7.43
CA PHE A 122 16.47 24.17 -8.49
C PHE A 122 16.33 24.75 -9.92
N THR A 123 15.57 25.85 -10.05
CA THR A 123 15.43 26.59 -11.32
C THR A 123 16.75 27.18 -11.82
N GLY A 124 17.66 27.57 -10.92
CA GLY A 124 18.99 28.10 -11.26
C GLY A 124 19.89 27.03 -11.87
N LEU A 125 19.79 25.79 -11.41
CA LEU A 125 20.59 24.67 -11.93
C LEU A 125 20.12 24.21 -13.32
N ALA A 126 18.80 24.14 -13.51
CA ALA A 126 18.22 23.87 -14.83
C ALA A 126 18.63 24.96 -15.84
N LEU A 127 18.64 26.23 -15.42
CA LEU A 127 19.07 27.35 -16.27
C LEU A 127 20.59 27.32 -16.57
N ALA A 128 21.42 26.96 -15.59
CA ALA A 128 22.86 26.83 -15.77
C ALA A 128 23.25 25.67 -16.69
N ALA A 129 22.59 24.52 -16.56
CA ALA A 129 22.78 23.35 -17.43
C ALA A 129 22.34 23.65 -18.87
N SER A 130 21.21 24.34 -19.06
CA SER A 130 20.76 24.78 -20.39
C SER A 130 21.74 25.76 -21.04
N ARG A 131 22.24 26.76 -20.30
CA ARG A 131 23.25 27.71 -20.82
C ARG A 131 24.59 27.06 -21.16
N HIS A 132 24.99 26.02 -20.44
CA HIS A 132 26.23 25.29 -20.76
C HIS A 132 26.08 24.47 -22.05
N LYS A 133 24.91 23.85 -22.26
CA LYS A 133 24.58 23.12 -23.49
C LYS A 133 24.52 24.04 -24.71
N GLU A 134 23.90 25.21 -24.58
CA GLU A 134 23.82 26.22 -25.65
C GLU A 134 25.22 26.76 -26.04
N ARG A 135 26.09 27.03 -25.06
CA ARG A 135 27.47 27.48 -25.36
C ARG A 135 28.32 26.42 -26.06
N LYS A 136 28.05 25.14 -25.83
CA LYS A 136 28.76 24.04 -26.49
C LYS A 136 28.32 23.91 -27.95
N LEU A 137 27.01 24.01 -28.18
CA LEU A 137 26.43 24.02 -29.54
C LEU A 137 26.88 25.22 -30.36
N GLN A 138 26.97 26.42 -29.77
CA GLN A 138 27.46 27.63 -30.47
C GLN A 138 28.94 27.52 -30.86
N LYS A 139 29.79 26.92 -30.00
CA LYS A 139 31.21 26.69 -30.33
C LYS A 139 31.41 25.64 -31.42
N GLU A 140 30.49 24.68 -31.55
CA GLU A 140 30.51 23.67 -32.61
C GLU A 140 29.94 24.20 -33.93
N SER A 141 29.08 25.23 -33.91
CA SER A 141 28.58 25.88 -35.13
C SER A 141 29.52 26.93 -35.72
N ASP A 142 30.39 27.51 -34.88
CA ASP A 142 31.33 28.57 -35.27
C ASP A 142 32.72 28.04 -35.69
N SER A 143 32.89 26.70 -35.77
CA SER A 143 34.11 26.00 -36.18
C SER A 143 33.94 25.21 -37.46
#